data_AF-A0A2E6PS29-F1
#
_entry.id   AF-A0A2E6PS29-F1
#
_cell.length_a   1.000
_cell.length_b   1.000
_cell.length_c   1.000
_cell.angle_alpha   90.00
_cell.angle_beta   90.00
_cell.angle_gamma   90.00
#
_symmetry.space_group_name_H-M   'P 1'
#
loop_
_entity.id
_entity.type
_entity.pdbx_description
1 polymer ?
#
loop_
_entity_poly.entity_id
_entity_poly.type
_entity_poly.pdbx_seq_one_letter_code
_entity_poly.pdbx_strand_id
1 'polypeptide(L)'
;MVNKIIFTYKFNNLPNIDSLRDDCKIWLTTILDKYDPNKGSKAFSYFSVVTKNWFIHKVKQNSKKLRRETSYENIVDSGGPDSLGTASGEESYLDKREEAEFWHCLLTQIDKWDTGNLKENEKSVLEAVKVLMHNIEDIEIFNKKAVYLYLRELTGLNTKQVVNNLNKLREKYRIFKHKWNR
;
A
#
# COMPACT_ATOMS: atom_id res chain seq x y z
N MET A 1 -21.70 13.72 13.25
CA MET A 1 -21.75 12.96 11.98
C MET A 1 -20.34 12.64 11.46
N VAL A 2 -19.55 13.65 11.07
CA VAL A 2 -18.18 13.51 10.54
C VAL A 2 -17.29 12.60 11.41
N ASN A 3 -17.27 12.82 12.73
CA ASN A 3 -16.50 11.98 13.67
C ASN A 3 -16.86 10.50 13.58
N LYS A 4 -18.16 10.18 13.50
CA LYS A 4 -18.63 8.80 13.40
C LYS A 4 -18.09 8.14 12.13
N ILE A 5 -18.08 8.85 11.00
CA ILE A 5 -17.54 8.38 9.73
C ILE A 5 -16.01 8.16 9.83
N ILE A 6 -15.28 9.09 10.44
CA ILE A 6 -13.83 8.97 10.64
C ILE A 6 -13.49 7.68 11.40
N PHE A 7 -14.18 7.40 12.50
CA PHE A 7 -13.93 6.21 13.32
C PHE A 7 -14.41 4.92 12.66
N THR A 8 -15.60 4.92 12.04
CA THR A 8 -16.14 3.72 11.36
C THR A 8 -15.24 3.26 10.21
N TYR A 9 -14.69 4.19 9.42
CA TYR A 9 -13.84 3.88 8.27
C TYR A 9 -12.34 3.96 8.56
N LYS A 10 -11.93 4.15 9.83
CA LYS A 10 -10.54 4.17 10.29
C LYS A 10 -9.66 5.23 9.58
N PHE A 11 -10.23 6.39 9.26
CA PHE A 11 -9.49 7.54 8.72
C PHE A 11 -8.61 8.23 9.79
N ASN A 12 -8.71 7.82 11.05
CA ASN A 12 -7.90 8.30 12.18
C ASN A 12 -6.39 8.01 12.04
N ASN A 13 -5.97 7.14 11.12
CA ASN A 13 -4.56 6.85 10.88
C ASN A 13 -3.86 7.91 9.99
N LEU A 14 -4.58 8.95 9.55
CA LEU A 14 -4.00 10.04 8.77
C LEU A 14 -3.29 11.03 9.70
N PRO A 15 -2.07 11.50 9.37
CA PRO A 15 -1.25 12.33 10.25
C PRO A 15 -1.89 13.69 10.62
N ASN A 16 -2.87 14.16 9.85
CA ASN A 16 -3.54 15.46 10.05
C ASN A 16 -5.06 15.34 10.26
N ILE A 17 -5.53 14.28 10.93
CA ILE A 17 -6.96 13.99 11.01
C ILE A 17 -7.80 15.07 11.71
N ASP A 18 -7.25 15.75 12.73
CA ASP A 18 -7.98 16.80 13.44
C ASP A 18 -8.24 18.03 12.56
N SER A 19 -7.25 18.45 11.77
CA SER A 19 -7.40 19.52 10.78
C SER A 19 -8.35 19.10 9.66
N LEU A 20 -8.21 17.89 9.12
CA LEU A 20 -9.09 17.37 8.06
C LEU A 20 -10.55 17.24 8.51
N ARG A 21 -10.78 16.96 9.80
CA ARG A 21 -12.12 16.93 10.39
C ARG A 21 -12.77 18.31 10.31
N ASP A 22 -12.05 19.36 10.68
CA ASP A 22 -12.60 20.71 10.74
C ASP A 22 -12.76 21.30 9.32
N ASP A 23 -11.80 21.03 8.42
CA ASP A 23 -11.94 21.33 6.98
C ASP A 23 -13.16 20.64 6.36
N CYS A 24 -13.42 19.38 6.74
CA CYS A 24 -14.58 18.65 6.24
C CYS A 24 -15.89 19.29 6.71
N LYS A 25 -15.96 19.77 7.95
CA LYS A 25 -17.15 20.49 8.45
C LYS A 25 -17.38 21.79 7.68
N ILE A 26 -16.32 22.56 7.44
CA ILE A 26 -16.39 23.81 6.65
C ILE A 26 -16.80 23.49 5.21
N TRP A 27 -16.22 22.46 4.60
CA TRP A 27 -16.59 22.06 3.25
C TRP A 27 -18.05 21.57 3.16
N LEU A 28 -18.55 20.88 4.18
CA LEU A 28 -19.95 20.48 4.21
C LEU A 28 -20.90 21.68 4.20
N THR A 29 -20.54 22.81 4.81
CA THR A 29 -21.39 24.01 4.76
C THR A 29 -21.44 24.64 3.37
N THR A 30 -20.39 24.49 2.55
CA THR A 30 -20.34 25.06 1.19
C THR A 30 -21.08 24.23 0.14
N ILE A 31 -21.54 23.02 0.49
CA ILE A 31 -22.29 22.14 -0.42
C ILE A 31 -23.73 21.90 0.07
N LEU A 32 -24.18 22.64 1.08
CA LEU A 32 -25.54 22.52 1.62
C LEU A 32 -26.61 22.86 0.57
N ASP A 33 -26.33 23.84 -0.28
CA ASP A 33 -27.15 24.30 -1.40
C ASP A 33 -27.33 23.25 -2.50
N LYS A 34 -26.36 22.32 -2.63
CA LYS A 34 -26.41 21.23 -3.63
C LYS A 34 -27.34 20.09 -3.23
N TYR A 35 -27.84 20.06 -2.00
CA TYR A 35 -28.77 19.04 -1.54
C TYR A 35 -30.20 19.40 -1.93
N ASP A 36 -30.85 18.51 -2.69
CA ASP A 36 -32.24 18.65 -3.10
C ASP A 36 -33.14 17.66 -2.32
N PRO A 37 -34.03 18.15 -1.45
CA PRO A 37 -34.97 17.30 -0.71
C PRO A 37 -35.94 16.51 -1.61
N ASN A 38 -36.21 16.98 -2.83
CA ASN A 38 -37.18 16.36 -3.74
C ASN A 38 -36.65 15.07 -4.39
N LYS A 39 -35.34 14.82 -4.32
CA LYS A 39 -34.70 13.61 -4.88
C LYS A 39 -34.87 12.35 -4.00
N GLY A 40 -35.64 12.42 -2.92
CA GLY A 40 -36.01 11.27 -2.08
C GLY A 40 -34.90 10.73 -1.16
N SER A 41 -33.66 11.20 -1.30
CA SER A 41 -32.56 10.84 -0.41
C SER A 41 -32.59 11.69 0.87
N LYS A 42 -32.63 11.06 2.05
CA LYS A 42 -32.52 11.76 3.34
C LYS A 42 -31.19 12.53 3.43
N ALA A 43 -31.22 13.75 3.97
CA ALA A 43 -30.05 14.62 4.12
C ALA A 43 -28.87 13.91 4.80
N PHE A 44 -29.14 13.20 5.91
CA PHE A 44 -28.10 12.45 6.61
C PHE A 44 -27.45 11.38 5.73
N SER A 45 -28.22 10.68 4.91
CA SER A 45 -27.69 9.65 3.99
C SER A 45 -26.85 10.28 2.88
N TYR A 46 -27.34 11.37 2.27
CA TYR A 46 -26.63 12.10 1.22
C TYR A 46 -25.28 12.63 1.73
N PHE A 47 -25.30 13.41 2.82
CA PHE A 47 -24.06 13.97 3.37
C PHE A 47 -23.13 12.90 3.92
N SER A 48 -23.61 11.73 4.34
CA SER A 48 -22.74 10.61 4.76
C SER A 48 -21.92 10.07 3.59
N VAL A 49 -22.57 9.86 2.45
CA VAL A 49 -21.91 9.36 1.23
C VAL A 49 -20.89 10.39 0.72
N VAL A 50 -21.30 11.64 0.66
CA VAL A 50 -20.44 12.73 0.17
C VAL A 50 -19.24 12.97 1.10
N THR A 51 -19.45 12.94 2.42
CA THR A 51 -18.37 13.03 3.42
C THR A 51 -17.35 11.88 3.24
N LYS A 52 -17.84 10.64 3.07
CA LYS A 52 -16.96 9.48 2.85
C LYS A 52 -16.10 9.66 1.59
N ASN A 53 -16.72 10.06 0.49
CA ASN A 53 -16.02 10.26 -0.78
C ASN A 53 -14.99 11.39 -0.69
N TRP A 54 -15.28 12.46 0.05
CA TRP A 54 -14.34 13.55 0.31
C TRP A 54 -13.08 13.07 1.04
N PHE A 55 -13.22 12.28 2.11
CA PHE A 55 -12.08 11.71 2.82
C PHE A 55 -11.26 10.77 1.93
N ILE A 56 -11.91 9.92 1.12
CA ILE A 56 -11.21 9.05 0.15
C ILE A 56 -10.36 9.89 -0.81
N HIS A 57 -10.90 11.00 -1.33
CA HIS A 57 -10.16 11.91 -2.19
C HIS A 57 -8.96 12.54 -1.48
N LYS A 58 -9.12 12.99 -0.23
CA LYS A 58 -8.01 13.56 0.56
C LYS A 58 -6.91 12.54 0.82
N VAL A 59 -7.25 11.29 1.12
CA VAL A 59 -6.27 10.21 1.26
C VAL A 59 -5.50 9.98 -0.04
N LYS A 60 -6.19 9.92 -1.18
CA LYS A 60 -5.57 9.76 -2.50
C LYS A 60 -4.65 10.93 -2.86
N GLN A 61 -5.06 12.17 -2.55
CA GLN A 61 -4.20 13.35 -2.74
C GLN A 61 -2.97 13.31 -1.84
N ASN A 62 -3.12 12.93 -0.56
CA ASN A 62 -2.01 12.83 0.38
C ASN A 62 -1.01 11.73 -0.03
N SER A 63 -1.49 10.58 -0.49
CA SER A 63 -0.63 9.53 -1.05
C SER A 63 0.15 10.00 -2.28
N LYS A 64 -0.52 10.69 -3.21
CA LYS A 64 0.15 11.31 -4.38
C LYS A 64 1.18 12.36 -3.97
N LYS A 65 0.88 13.17 -2.95
CA LYS A 65 1.80 14.18 -2.41
C LYS A 65 3.00 13.53 -1.75
N LEU A 66 2.79 12.53 -0.90
CA LEU A 66 3.87 11.77 -0.25
C LEU A 66 4.79 11.06 -1.27
N ARG A 67 4.24 10.62 -2.42
CA ARG A 67 5.05 10.05 -3.51
C ARG A 67 5.89 11.10 -4.26
N ARG A 68 5.46 12.36 -4.27
CA ARG A 68 6.16 13.47 -4.95
C ARG A 68 7.12 14.21 -4.02
N GLU A 69 6.79 14.25 -2.74
CA GLU A 69 7.52 14.97 -1.70
C GLU A 69 8.14 13.96 -0.75
N THR A 70 9.33 13.47 -1.09
CA THR A 70 10.18 12.78 -0.11
C THR A 70 10.73 13.85 0.84
N SER A 71 10.39 13.75 2.13
CA SER A 71 10.95 14.61 3.17
C SER A 71 12.47 14.59 3.16
N TYR A 72 13.12 15.76 3.28
CA TYR A 72 14.57 15.89 3.47
C TYR A 72 15.08 15.07 4.67
N GLU A 73 14.28 14.90 5.72
CA GLU A 73 14.66 14.05 6.86
C GLU A 73 14.67 12.55 6.50
N ASN A 74 13.78 12.09 5.62
CA ASN A 74 13.81 10.70 5.12
C ASN A 74 15.01 10.47 4.19
N ILE A 75 15.43 11.49 3.45
CA ILE A 75 16.62 11.47 2.60
C ILE A 75 17.90 11.33 3.44
N VAL A 76 17.93 11.94 4.63
CA VAL A 76 19.07 11.91 5.58
C VAL A 76 19.08 10.66 6.46
N ASP A 77 17.91 10.11 6.85
CA ASP A 77 17.82 8.92 7.70
C ASP A 77 17.93 7.60 6.90
N SER A 78 17.51 7.62 5.63
CA SER A 78 17.60 6.44 4.72
C SER A 78 18.85 6.45 3.84
N GLY A 79 19.41 7.63 3.55
CA GLY A 79 20.59 7.82 2.73
C GLY A 79 21.65 8.53 3.55
N GLY A 80 22.79 7.86 3.76
CA GLY A 80 23.98 8.50 4.28
C GLY A 80 24.45 9.69 3.42
N PRO A 81 25.67 10.22 3.65
CA PRO A 81 26.19 11.43 3.00
C PRO A 81 26.10 11.51 1.46
N ASP A 82 25.84 10.40 0.76
CA ASP A 82 25.56 10.35 -0.69
C ASP A 82 24.27 11.07 -1.12
N SER A 83 23.31 11.26 -0.20
CA SER A 83 21.98 11.82 -0.50
C SER A 83 21.96 13.36 -0.59
N LEU A 84 23.05 14.02 -0.19
CA LEU A 84 23.19 15.48 -0.12
C LEU A 84 23.84 16.12 -1.36
N GLY A 85 24.06 15.35 -2.43
CA GLY A 85 24.42 15.89 -3.75
C GLY A 85 25.81 16.55 -3.83
N THR A 86 26.70 16.31 -2.86
CA THR A 86 28.07 16.84 -2.86
C THR A 86 29.14 15.86 -3.33
N ALA A 87 28.77 14.66 -3.75
CA ALA A 87 29.67 13.77 -4.48
C ALA A 87 28.97 13.37 -5.79
N SER A 88 29.66 13.59 -6.89
CA SER A 88 29.36 13.06 -8.22
C SER A 88 28.86 11.62 -8.16
N GLY A 89 27.59 11.41 -8.44
CA GLY A 89 26.97 10.09 -8.49
C GLY A 89 25.54 10.19 -9.00
N GLU A 90 25.37 10.28 -10.32
CA GLU A 90 24.18 9.68 -10.92
C GLU A 90 24.04 8.27 -10.32
N GLU A 91 22.84 7.82 -9.88
CA GLU A 91 22.60 6.40 -9.57
C GLU A 91 23.31 5.57 -10.64
N SER A 92 24.37 4.86 -10.26
CA SER A 92 25.29 4.32 -11.26
C SER A 92 24.48 3.37 -12.12
N TYR A 93 24.76 3.33 -13.43
CA TYR A 93 24.21 2.29 -14.29
C TYR A 93 24.37 0.90 -13.67
N LEU A 94 25.44 0.72 -12.89
CA LEU A 94 25.70 -0.49 -12.11
C LEU A 94 24.63 -0.77 -11.04
N ASP A 95 24.19 0.22 -10.29
CA ASP A 95 23.21 0.05 -9.20
C ASP A 95 21.84 -0.36 -9.77
N LYS A 96 21.39 0.34 -10.82
CA LYS A 96 20.14 0.01 -11.52
C LYS A 96 20.16 -1.38 -12.14
N ARG A 97 21.32 -1.76 -12.66
CA ARG A 97 21.53 -3.08 -13.25
C ARG A 97 21.51 -4.17 -12.18
N GLU A 98 22.17 -3.96 -11.04
CA GLU A 98 22.17 -4.91 -9.92
C GLU A 98 20.76 -5.12 -9.38
N GLU A 99 19.97 -4.06 -9.22
CA GLU A 99 18.57 -4.15 -8.83
C GLU A 99 17.75 -4.96 -9.84
N ALA A 100 17.89 -4.68 -11.14
CA ALA A 100 17.18 -5.40 -12.19
C ALA A 100 17.55 -6.89 -12.23
N GLU A 101 18.85 -7.21 -12.09
CA GLU A 101 19.35 -8.58 -12.04
C GLU A 101 18.82 -9.32 -10.80
N PHE A 102 18.78 -8.65 -9.64
CA PHE A 102 18.19 -9.19 -8.41
C PHE A 102 16.72 -9.52 -8.59
N TRP A 103 15.92 -8.59 -9.11
CA TRP A 103 14.49 -8.77 -9.33
C TRP A 103 14.20 -9.90 -10.32
N HIS A 104 14.95 -9.97 -11.41
CA HIS A 104 14.84 -11.04 -12.39
C HIS A 104 15.15 -12.42 -11.78
N CYS A 105 16.23 -12.51 -11.00
CA CYS A 105 16.63 -13.74 -10.33
C CYS A 105 15.60 -14.17 -9.27
N LEU A 106 15.07 -13.21 -8.50
CA LEU A 106 14.06 -13.47 -7.49
C LEU A 106 12.77 -14.01 -8.10
N LEU A 107 12.25 -13.35 -9.15
CA LEU A 107 11.03 -13.80 -9.84
C LEU A 107 11.20 -15.21 -10.42
N THR A 108 12.35 -15.46 -11.08
CA THR A 108 12.68 -16.80 -11.60
C THR A 108 12.73 -17.86 -10.50
N GLN A 109 13.20 -17.51 -9.30
CA GLN A 109 13.22 -18.45 -8.16
C GLN A 109 11.84 -18.68 -7.58
N ILE A 110 11.00 -17.66 -7.50
CA ILE A 110 9.63 -17.78 -7.04
C ILE A 110 8.83 -18.72 -7.96
N ASP A 111 9.04 -18.63 -9.27
CA ASP A 111 8.43 -19.55 -10.22
C ASP A 111 8.90 -20.99 -10.00
N LYS A 112 10.20 -21.20 -9.73
CA LYS A 112 10.76 -22.51 -9.40
C LYS A 112 10.27 -23.07 -8.07
N TRP A 113 9.70 -22.25 -7.18
CA TRP A 113 9.13 -22.73 -5.92
C TRP A 113 7.80 -23.44 -6.10
N ASP A 114 7.16 -23.34 -7.27
CA ASP A 114 6.03 -24.18 -7.65
C ASP A 114 6.52 -25.56 -8.06
N THR A 115 6.64 -26.44 -7.07
CA THR A 115 7.14 -27.81 -7.26
C THR A 115 6.08 -28.79 -7.76
N GLY A 116 4.89 -28.32 -8.15
CA GLY A 116 3.78 -29.15 -8.65
C GLY A 116 3.07 -30.02 -7.60
N ASN A 117 3.74 -30.35 -6.49
CA ASN A 117 3.21 -31.13 -5.36
C ASN A 117 2.88 -30.26 -4.13
N LEU A 118 2.60 -28.98 -4.33
CA LEU A 118 2.22 -28.07 -3.24
C LEU A 118 0.79 -28.35 -2.80
N LYS A 119 0.52 -28.21 -1.50
CA LYS A 119 -0.86 -28.24 -1.00
C LYS A 119 -1.64 -27.08 -1.62
N GLU A 120 -2.94 -27.26 -1.81
CA GLU A 120 -3.82 -26.25 -2.42
C GLU A 120 -3.65 -24.86 -1.79
N ASN A 121 -3.64 -24.78 -0.46
CA ASN A 121 -3.42 -23.51 0.26
C ASN A 121 -2.03 -22.91 0.04
N GLU A 122 -0.99 -23.73 -0.11
CA GLU A 122 0.38 -23.25 -0.37
C GLU A 122 0.50 -22.72 -1.80
N LYS A 123 -0.11 -23.44 -2.76
CA LYS A 123 -0.18 -23.04 -4.16
C LYS A 123 -0.94 -21.72 -4.32
N SER A 124 -2.11 -21.58 -3.69
CA SER A 124 -2.89 -20.33 -3.75
C SER A 124 -2.11 -19.14 -3.19
N VAL A 125 -1.41 -19.32 -2.05
CA VAL A 125 -0.60 -18.24 -1.47
C VAL A 125 0.61 -17.91 -2.33
N LEU A 126 1.27 -18.91 -2.93
CA LEU A 126 2.39 -18.69 -3.84
C LEU A 126 1.95 -17.90 -5.08
N GLU A 127 0.83 -18.28 -5.70
CA GLU A 127 0.28 -17.57 -6.85
C GLU A 127 -0.13 -16.14 -6.51
N ALA A 128 -0.77 -15.92 -5.36
CA ALA A 128 -1.09 -14.57 -4.90
C ALA A 128 0.17 -13.71 -4.68
N VAL A 129 1.25 -14.31 -4.17
CA VAL A 129 2.54 -13.61 -4.04
C VAL A 129 3.13 -13.29 -5.41
N LYS A 130 3.11 -14.22 -6.38
CA LYS A 130 3.56 -13.94 -7.76
C LYS A 130 2.81 -12.77 -8.38
N VAL A 131 1.48 -12.77 -8.29
CA VAL A 131 0.64 -11.68 -8.78
C VAL A 131 1.02 -10.35 -8.13
N LEU A 132 1.28 -10.33 -6.82
CA LEU A 132 1.71 -9.10 -6.13
C LEU A 132 3.11 -8.63 -6.54
N MET A 133 4.04 -9.55 -6.83
CA MET A 133 5.39 -9.16 -7.24
C MET A 133 5.43 -8.66 -8.68
N HIS A 134 4.62 -9.22 -9.58
CA HIS A 134 4.51 -8.72 -10.96
C HIS A 134 3.78 -7.39 -11.06
N ASN A 135 2.78 -7.15 -10.22
CA ASN A 135 2.01 -5.90 -10.21
C ASN A 135 2.47 -4.94 -9.10
N ILE A 136 3.75 -5.03 -8.67
CA ILE A 136 4.32 -4.20 -7.60
C ILE A 136 4.15 -2.71 -7.90
N GLU A 137 4.23 -2.32 -9.17
CA GLU A 137 4.11 -0.93 -9.63
C GLU A 137 2.67 -0.38 -9.52
N ASP A 138 1.67 -1.27 -9.56
CA ASP A 138 0.24 -0.91 -9.49
C ASP A 138 -0.29 -0.82 -8.05
N ILE A 139 0.51 -1.23 -7.05
CA ILE A 139 0.09 -1.22 -5.65
C ILE A 139 0.15 0.22 -5.10
N GLU A 140 -1.01 0.87 -5.03
CA GLU A 140 -1.14 2.26 -4.54
C GLU A 140 -0.73 2.45 -3.06
N ILE A 141 -0.76 1.39 -2.23
CA ILE A 141 -0.50 1.48 -0.78
C ILE A 141 0.37 0.31 -0.31
N PHE A 142 1.67 0.57 -0.11
CA PHE A 142 2.63 -0.36 0.51
C PHE A 142 2.56 -0.33 2.06
N ASN A 143 1.39 -0.61 2.62
CA ASN A 143 1.26 -0.83 4.06
C ASN A 143 1.22 -2.34 4.34
N LYS A 144 2.00 -2.81 5.31
CA LYS A 144 1.99 -4.22 5.76
C LYS A 144 0.57 -4.77 5.91
N LYS A 145 -0.36 -4.02 6.51
CA LYS A 145 -1.77 -4.44 6.66
C LYS A 145 -2.52 -4.52 5.32
N ALA A 146 -2.25 -3.59 4.39
CA ALA A 146 -2.87 -3.57 3.07
C ALA A 146 -2.39 -4.76 2.22
N VAL A 147 -1.08 -5.06 2.24
CA VAL A 147 -0.51 -6.24 1.56
C VAL A 147 -1.13 -7.54 2.08
N TYR A 148 -1.32 -7.67 3.40
CA TYR A 148 -2.03 -8.82 3.95
C TYR A 148 -3.50 -8.90 3.52
N LEU A 149 -4.17 -7.77 3.36
CA LEU A 149 -5.55 -7.73 2.86
C LEU A 149 -5.61 -8.16 1.39
N TYR A 150 -4.71 -7.66 0.54
CA TYR A 150 -4.63 -8.08 -0.87
C TYR A 150 -4.36 -9.58 -1.00
N LEU A 151 -3.39 -10.11 -0.26
CA LEU A 151 -3.12 -11.55 -0.23
C LEU A 151 -4.34 -12.36 0.20
N ARG A 152 -5.11 -11.86 1.15
CA ARG A 152 -6.33 -12.52 1.61
C ARG A 152 -7.43 -12.48 0.55
N GLU A 153 -7.61 -11.36 -0.14
CA GLU A 153 -8.60 -11.21 -1.21
C GLU A 153 -8.27 -12.09 -2.40
N LEU A 154 -6.99 -12.19 -2.78
CA LEU A 154 -6.52 -13.05 -3.86
C LEU A 154 -6.65 -14.55 -3.55
N THR A 155 -6.44 -14.94 -2.29
CA THR A 155 -6.42 -16.37 -1.90
C THR A 155 -7.72 -16.90 -1.31
N GLY A 156 -8.60 -16.02 -0.82
CA GLY A 156 -9.79 -16.41 -0.05
C GLY A 156 -9.50 -17.03 1.33
N LEU A 157 -8.24 -17.07 1.76
CA LEU A 157 -7.82 -17.76 2.98
C LEU A 157 -7.88 -16.86 4.22
N ASN A 158 -8.08 -17.44 5.40
CA ASN A 158 -8.03 -16.64 6.63
C ASN A 158 -6.60 -16.18 6.97
N THR A 159 -6.49 -15.17 7.84
CA THR A 159 -5.19 -14.58 8.20
C THR A 159 -4.18 -15.59 8.73
N LYS A 160 -4.62 -16.60 9.51
CA LYS A 160 -3.73 -17.61 10.06
C LYS A 160 -3.16 -18.52 8.96
N GLN A 161 -4.00 -18.93 8.01
CA GLN A 161 -3.59 -19.76 6.87
C GLN A 161 -2.59 -19.01 5.97
N VAL A 162 -2.87 -17.75 5.65
CA VAL A 162 -1.97 -16.90 4.86
C VAL A 162 -0.62 -16.73 5.57
N VAL A 163 -0.61 -16.39 6.86
CA VAL A 163 0.64 -16.21 7.63
C VAL A 163 1.44 -17.50 7.71
N ASN A 164 0.79 -18.65 7.93
CA ASN A 164 1.48 -19.93 7.99
C ASN A 164 2.21 -20.27 6.68
N ASN A 165 1.55 -20.07 5.53
CA ASN A 165 2.15 -20.33 4.22
C ASN A 165 3.20 -19.28 3.85
N LEU A 166 3.00 -18.01 4.20
CA LEU A 166 4.01 -16.97 4.02
C LEU A 166 5.29 -17.24 4.83
N ASN A 167 5.19 -17.81 6.03
CA ASN A 167 6.37 -18.19 6.79
C ASN A 167 7.21 -19.26 6.07
N LYS A 168 6.57 -20.19 5.37
CA LYS A 168 7.28 -21.19 4.55
C LYS A 168 7.97 -20.55 3.34
N LEU A 169 7.30 -19.61 2.67
CA LEU A 169 7.90 -18.83 1.57
C LEU A 169 9.05 -17.96 2.06
N ARG A 170 8.93 -17.38 3.26
CA ARG A 170 9.98 -16.57 3.88
C ARG A 170 11.27 -17.36 4.11
N GLU A 171 11.16 -18.63 4.46
CA GLU A 171 12.33 -19.49 4.62
C GLU A 171 13.04 -19.74 3.28
N LYS A 172 12.28 -20.01 2.21
CA LYS A 172 12.82 -20.12 0.84
C LYS A 172 13.51 -18.83 0.40
N TYR A 173 12.89 -17.67 0.68
CA TYR A 173 13.46 -16.36 0.39
C TYR A 173 14.76 -16.09 1.16
N ARG A 174 14.86 -16.48 2.44
CA ARG A 174 16.10 -16.35 3.22
C ARG A 174 17.24 -17.13 2.60
N ILE A 175 16.98 -18.36 2.15
CA ILE A 175 17.98 -19.19 1.46
C ILE A 175 18.43 -18.53 0.16
N PHE A 176 17.50 -18.02 -0.64
CA PHE A 176 17.82 -17.26 -1.86
C PHE A 176 18.69 -16.04 -1.55
N LYS A 177 18.29 -15.21 -0.59
CA LYS A 177 19.01 -13.98 -0.22
C LYS A 177 20.42 -14.28 0.29
N HIS A 178 20.58 -15.33 1.09
CA HIS A 178 21.91 -15.76 1.54
C HIS A 178 22.79 -16.21 0.36
N LYS A 179 22.22 -16.85 -0.67
CA LYS A 179 22.97 -17.25 -1.87
C LYS A 179 23.32 -16.05 -2.77
N TRP A 180 22.47 -15.04 -2.83
CA TRP A 180 22.72 -13.81 -3.57
C TRP A 180 23.84 -12.98 -2.94
N ASN A 181 23.84 -12.87 -1.60
CA ASN A 181 24.83 -12.09 -0.86
C ASN A 181 26.22 -12.74 -0.75
N ARG A 182 26.42 -13.92 -1.35
CA ARG A 182 27.63 -14.73 -1.20
C ARG A 182 28.33 -14.87 -2.54
#